data_AF-A0A376TZY4-F1
#
_entry.id   AF-A0A376TZY4-F1
#
_cell.length_a   1.000
_cell.length_b   1.000
_cell.length_c   1.000
_cell.angle_alpha   90.00
_cell.angle_beta   90.00
_cell.angle_gamma   90.00
#
_symmetry.space_group_name_H-M   'P 1'
#
loop_
_entity.id
_entity.type
_entity.pdbx_description
1 polymer ?
#
loop_
_entity_poly.entity_id
_entity_poly.type
_entity_poly.pdbx_seq_one_letter_code
_entity_poly.pdbx_strand_id
1 'polypeptide(L)' 'MKPAGKLVVWDGQKAGSAVGILVLPLEGTETVLTYYKSGTFATEAIRWPESVDEHKRQMPLPAVP' A
#
# COMPACT_ATOMS: atom_id res chain seq x y z
N MET A 1 -0.27 -3.90 -18.11
CA MET A 1 0.05 -2.46 -17.95
C MET A 1 -0.81 -1.89 -16.84
N LYS A 2 -0.25 -1.35 -15.76
CA LYS A 2 -1.02 -0.52 -14.83
C LYS A 2 -1.18 0.87 -15.47
N PRO A 3 -2.38 1.46 -15.54
CA PRO A 3 -2.54 2.79 -16.10
C PRO A 3 -1.71 3.77 -15.26
N ALA A 4 -0.81 4.51 -15.93
CA ALA A 4 0.09 5.43 -15.28
C ALA A 4 -0.70 6.45 -14.44
N GLY A 5 -0.39 6.54 -13.14
CA GLY A 5 -0.99 7.50 -12.21
C GLY A 5 -2.14 6.99 -11.33
N LYS A 6 -2.63 5.75 -11.51
CA LYS A 6 -3.65 5.19 -10.60
C LYS A 6 -3.01 4.45 -9.42
N LEU A 7 -3.54 4.69 -8.22
CA LEU A 7 -3.22 3.91 -7.03
C LEU A 7 -3.87 2.53 -7.12
N VAL A 8 -3.12 1.52 -6.70
CA VAL A 8 -3.41 0.10 -6.91
C VAL A 8 -2.79 -0.69 -5.77
N VAL A 9 -3.28 -1.91 -5.54
CA VAL A 9 -2.67 -2.82 -4.56
C VAL A 9 -1.20 -3.02 -4.90
N TRP A 10 -0.35 -2.86 -3.87
CA TRP A 10 1.08 -3.10 -3.94
C TRP A 10 1.36 -4.60 -4.10
N ASP A 11 2.33 -4.97 -4.93
CA ASP A 11 2.61 -6.38 -5.28
C ASP A 11 3.65 -7.06 -4.36
N GLY A 12 4.17 -6.33 -3.36
CA GLY A 12 5.16 -6.84 -2.42
C GLY A 12 6.57 -7.03 -3.01
N GLN A 13 6.79 -6.72 -4.30
CA GLN A 13 8.04 -7.05 -4.98
C GLN A 13 9.17 -6.10 -4.61
N LYS A 14 8.90 -4.79 -4.57
CA LYS A 14 9.90 -3.75 -4.30
C LYS A 14 9.60 -3.00 -3.00
N ALA A 15 10.46 -3.17 -1.99
CA ALA A 15 10.36 -2.39 -0.77
C ALA A 15 10.40 -0.87 -1.06
N GLY A 16 9.65 -0.08 -0.30
CA GLY A 16 9.55 1.37 -0.49
C GLY A 16 8.76 1.79 -1.73
N SER A 17 8.08 0.88 -2.44
CA SER A 17 7.14 1.24 -3.52
C SER A 17 5.67 1.23 -3.09
N ALA A 18 5.37 0.71 -1.89
CA ALA A 18 4.10 0.99 -1.23
C ALA A 18 4.06 2.48 -0.85
N VAL A 19 3.04 3.21 -1.31
CA VAL A 19 2.92 4.68 -1.11
C VAL A 19 1.87 5.09 -0.08
N GLY A 20 1.12 4.12 0.46
CA GLY A 20 0.06 4.36 1.43
C GLY A 20 -0.69 3.10 1.83
N ILE A 21 -1.50 3.20 2.87
CA ILE A 21 -2.37 2.13 3.37
C ILE A 21 -3.82 2.54 3.14
N LEU A 22 -4.59 1.68 2.48
CA LEU A 22 -6.01 1.93 2.19
C LEU A 22 -6.81 2.01 3.49
N VAL A 23 -7.61 3.07 3.66
CA VAL A 23 -8.39 3.33 4.87
C VAL A 23 -9.78 2.69 4.79
N LEU A 24 -10.41 2.79 3.62
CA LEU A 24 -11.77 2.33 3.39
C LEU A 24 -11.75 1.13 2.44
N PRO A 25 -12.55 0.07 2.70
CA PRO A 25 -12.70 -1.02 1.74
C PRO A 25 -13.23 -0.48 0.41
N LEU A 26 -12.79 -1.11 -0.69
CA LEU A 26 -13.20 -0.76 -2.05
C LEU A 26 -13.89 -1.96 -2.68
N GLU A 27 -15.01 -1.71 -3.36
CA GLU A 27 -15.76 -2.70 -4.13
C GLU A 27 -15.22 -2.83 -5.58
N GLY A 28 -14.31 -1.96 -5.98
CA GLY A 28 -13.63 -1.98 -7.28
C GLY A 28 -14.28 -1.12 -8.36
N THR A 29 -15.36 -0.42 -8.02
CA THR A 29 -16.05 0.55 -8.90
C THR A 29 -15.67 2.00 -8.59
N GLU A 30 -14.98 2.24 -7.48
CA GLU A 30 -14.64 3.57 -7.01
C GLU A 30 -13.59 4.23 -7.90
N THR A 31 -13.76 5.52 -8.15
CA THR A 31 -12.81 6.35 -8.90
C THR A 31 -11.81 7.08 -8.01
N VAL A 32 -12.12 7.18 -6.71
CA VAL A 32 -11.32 7.85 -5.68
C VAL A 32 -11.17 6.91 -4.50
N LEU A 33 -9.99 6.91 -3.88
CA LEU A 33 -9.68 6.11 -2.70
C LEU A 33 -9.05 6.95 -1.60
N THR A 34 -9.36 6.61 -0.36
CA THR A 34 -8.83 7.28 0.83
C THR A 34 -7.75 6.40 1.44
N TYR A 35 -6.55 6.95 1.63
CA TYR A 35 -5.40 6.23 2.15
C TYR A 35 -4.64 7.03 3.20
N TYR A 36 -4.00 6.33 4.13
CA TYR A 36 -3.03 6.90 5.05
C TYR A 36 -1.71 7.12 4.31
N LYS A 37 -1.28 8.40 4.24
CA LYS A 37 0.01 8.82 3.66
C LYS A 37 1.18 8.69 4.67
N SER A 38 0.87 8.72 5.96
CA SER A 38 1.83 8.64 7.06
C SER A 38 1.19 8.04 8.31
N GLY A 39 2.02 7.60 9.25
CA GLY A 39 1.58 6.98 10.51
C GLY A 39 2.42 5.76 10.86
N THR A 40 2.34 5.31 12.11
CA THR A 40 2.90 4.03 12.55
C THR A 40 1.75 3.05 12.73
N PHE A 41 1.81 1.93 12.04
CA PHE A 41 0.75 0.91 12.02
C PHE A 41 1.31 -0.41 12.53
N ALA A 42 0.49 -1.17 13.25
CA ALA A 42 0.84 -2.53 13.64
C ALA A 42 0.90 -3.42 12.39
N THR A 43 1.99 -4.18 12.23
CA THR A 43 2.22 -5.03 11.05
C THR A 43 1.10 -6.05 10.87
N GLU A 44 0.51 -6.52 11.96
CA GLU A 44 -0.55 -7.53 12.01
C GLU A 44 -1.91 -6.96 11.59
N ALA A 45 -2.10 -5.65 11.69
CA ALA A 45 -3.33 -4.97 11.27
C ALA A 45 -3.36 -4.70 9.76
N ILE A 46 -2.22 -4.81 9.06
CA ILE A 46 -2.10 -4.56 7.63
C ILE A 46 -2.36 -5.86 6.86
N ARG A 47 -3.26 -5.80 5.87
CA ARG A 47 -3.45 -6.89 4.91
C ARG A 47 -2.33 -6.87 3.87
N TRP A 48 -1.32 -7.69 4.12
CA TRP A 48 -0.18 -7.84 3.22
C TRP A 48 -0.49 -8.74 2.02
N PRO A 49 0.07 -8.47 0.83
CA PRO A 49 0.04 -9.41 -0.28
C PRO A 49 0.80 -10.69 0.10
N GLU A 50 0.32 -11.86 -0.33
CA GLU A 50 0.99 -13.15 -0.02
C GLU A 50 2.43 -13.22 -0.55
N SER A 51 2.72 -12.49 -1.62
CA SER A 51 4.04 -12.40 -2.25
C SER A 51 5.06 -11.58 -1.45
N VAL A 52 4.68 -10.94 -0.33
CA VAL A 52 5.57 -10.03 0.38
C VAL A 52 6.47 -10.75 1.39
N ASP A 53 7.77 -10.54 1.20
CA ASP A 53 8.82 -10.94 2.12
C ASP A 53 8.73 -10.18 3.45
N GLU A 54 9.01 -10.85 4.57
CA GLU A 54 8.94 -10.29 5.93
C GLU A 54 9.81 -9.05 6.11
N HIS A 55 11.02 -9.03 5.55
CA HIS A 55 11.90 -7.88 5.64
C HIS A 55 11.35 -6.67 4.89
N LYS A 56 10.49 -6.88 3.89
CA LYS A 56 9.85 -5.80 3.13
C LYS A 56 8.62 -5.23 3.85
N ARG A 57 7.99 -5.98 4.76
CA ARG A 57 6.82 -5.53 5.55
C ARG A 57 7.18 -4.47 6.59
N GLN A 58 8.40 -4.53 7.11
CA GLN A 58 8.88 -3.62 8.16
C GLN A 58 9.47 -2.31 7.62
N MET A 59 9.59 -2.18 6.29
CA MET A 59 10.18 -1.01 5.66
C MET A 59 9.20 0.18 5.75
N PRO A 60 9.65 1.37 6.19
CA PRO A 60 8.78 2.54 6.25
C PRO A 60 8.26 2.92 4.86
N LEU A 61 7.03 3.45 4.83
CA LEU A 61 6.49 4.07 3.63
C LEU A 61 7.42 5.23 3.21
N PRO A 62 7.73 5.39 1.91
CA PRO A 62 8.54 6.48 1.43
C PRO A 62 7.84 7.81 1.75
N ALA A 63 8.62 8.80 2.20
CA ALA A 63 8.14 10.15 2.32
C ALA A 63 7.78 10.65 0.91
N VAL A 64 6.49 10.85 0.65
CA VAL A 64 6.06 11.47 -0.60
C VAL A 64 6.38 12.96 -0.49
N PRO A 65 7.16 13.53 -1.43
CA PRO A 65 7.48 14.96 -1.44
C PRO A 65 6.23 15.86 -1.57
#